data_AF-A0A6P9D4M2-F1
#
_entry.id   AF-A0A6P9D4M2-F1
#
_cell.length_a   1.000
_cell.length_b   1.000
_cell.length_c   1.000
_cell.angle_alpha   90.00
_cell.angle_beta   90.00
_cell.angle_gamma   90.00
#
_symmetry.space_group_name_H-M   'P 1'
#
loop_
_entity.id
_entity.type
_entity.pdbx_description
1 polymer ?
#
loop_
_entity_poly.entity_id
_entity_poly.type
_entity_poly.pdbx_seq_one_letter_code
_entity_poly.pdbx_strand_id
1 'polypeptide(L)'
;MPVTHLEGIKPPIHEQISELQSKIQLLEGDRKAFYENSQWNIKKNKESILRLRQENKKLHQRLADLLAGEEKVIKAAFQEHPTEQGAVKNKTGEGAIQIINHRLCEKINQLNNLKHQVEMRKLRLEELQTQYSTKAQEINDMQEMEEGNIEAAKTLRTLENRLEKARFKTEEAVRITNMYKKLKAHMQEESLHFQNKLDALEAEILRLRHELQELESVNTDAQHARNVAREQLLTQEETIYRERKIRDKKLKDIKKMTEEKRAQNERAERRHSQKDRIPFGTEDLLREPQFKKSNILKTKQAVLTASENFDKVRAATGVTEANDVVACFLAQEETFKQLEEMKNENEISLEQLKEEKDALLHELEHTKYSGEARKVGAQNLMKELHDHLQKEEKRRDATQAELNKVNRVLLNAKAGIEHLASKVQHIKLEDSRFASMELDEKASEYVLDLMNQTEEKLLYLVEFLKDRDKAELLRRIEEVEFHSKLERRLPAFNTRVKLPIAQKQDMYYDEEDSGEEDADVVTRAALKRQSQQIIEAKTKRRTRYRKKDGKL
;
A
#
# COMPACT_ATOMS: atom_id res chain seq x y z
N MET A 1 52.45 140.37 -2.23
CA MET A 1 52.75 141.81 -2.35
C MET A 1 54.09 141.95 -3.05
N PRO A 2 54.18 142.46 -4.29
CA PRO A 2 55.45 142.87 -4.86
C PRO A 2 55.59 144.39 -4.73
N VAL A 3 56.71 144.88 -4.19
CA VAL A 3 57.09 146.29 -4.34
C VAL A 3 58.57 146.35 -4.64
N THR A 4 58.85 146.90 -5.82
CA THR A 4 60.14 147.19 -6.43
C THR A 4 60.83 148.40 -5.81
N HIS A 5 62.15 148.36 -5.85
CA HIS A 5 63.16 149.34 -5.43
C HIS A 5 62.94 150.78 -5.91
N LEU A 6 63.46 151.74 -5.11
CA LEU A 6 63.97 153.03 -5.57
C LEU A 6 65.28 153.35 -4.82
N GLU A 7 66.36 153.55 -5.58
CA GLU A 7 67.70 153.95 -5.13
C GLU A 7 67.90 155.46 -5.24
N GLY A 8 68.78 156.01 -4.40
CA GLY A 8 69.77 157.01 -4.84
C GLY A 8 69.97 158.22 -3.92
N ILE A 9 71.15 158.31 -3.30
CA ILE A 9 72.12 159.44 -3.25
C ILE A 9 73.31 158.98 -2.36
N LYS A 10 74.56 159.01 -2.86
CA LYS A 10 75.77 158.51 -2.15
C LYS A 10 76.66 159.66 -1.60
N PRO A 11 77.15 159.59 -0.34
CA PRO A 11 78.12 160.53 0.29
C PRO A 11 79.62 160.09 0.21
N PRO A 12 80.61 160.92 0.64
CA PRO A 12 82.04 160.87 0.25
C PRO A 12 82.90 159.68 0.74
N ILE A 13 84.06 159.49 0.08
CA ILE A 13 84.88 158.25 0.01
C ILE A 13 85.60 157.82 1.31
N HIS A 14 85.88 158.70 2.27
CA HIS A 14 86.72 158.36 3.44
C HIS A 14 85.97 157.55 4.52
N GLU A 15 84.70 157.89 4.78
CA GLU A 15 83.83 157.11 5.70
C GLU A 15 83.54 155.71 5.14
N GLN A 16 83.48 155.57 3.81
CA GLN A 16 83.33 154.27 3.16
C GLN A 16 84.50 153.33 3.47
N ILE A 17 85.72 153.85 3.69
CA ILE A 17 86.90 153.00 3.98
C ILE A 17 86.87 152.49 5.43
N SER A 18 86.52 153.31 6.42
CA SER A 18 86.43 152.85 7.82
C SER A 18 85.24 151.90 8.02
N GLU A 19 84.10 152.18 7.37
CA GLU A 19 82.96 151.26 7.36
C GLU A 19 83.33 149.92 6.72
N LEU A 20 84.09 149.93 5.62
CA LEU A 20 84.58 148.69 4.99
C LEU A 20 85.55 147.93 5.91
N GLN A 21 86.44 148.61 6.65
CA GLN A 21 87.35 147.94 7.58
C GLN A 21 86.63 147.31 8.78
N SER A 22 85.69 148.01 9.42
CA SER A 22 84.86 147.42 10.49
C SER A 22 83.99 146.28 9.96
N LYS A 23 83.48 146.39 8.73
CA LYS A 23 82.72 145.32 8.07
C LYS A 23 83.59 144.09 7.79
N ILE A 24 84.86 144.28 7.42
CA ILE A 24 85.82 143.17 7.25
C ILE A 24 86.09 142.48 8.58
N GLN A 25 86.36 143.20 9.67
CA GLN A 25 86.56 142.57 10.99
C GLN A 25 85.33 141.82 11.49
N LEU A 26 84.13 142.35 11.27
CA LEU A 26 82.89 141.66 11.64
C LEU A 26 82.70 140.38 10.81
N LEU A 27 82.97 140.43 9.50
CA LEU A 27 82.93 139.27 8.62
C LEU A 27 84.01 138.23 8.99
N GLU A 28 85.18 138.66 9.46
CA GLU A 28 86.22 137.76 9.97
C GLU A 28 85.81 137.11 11.30
N GLY A 29 85.17 137.87 12.20
CA GLY A 29 84.59 137.36 13.44
C GLY A 29 83.46 136.35 13.19
N ASP A 30 82.53 136.66 12.30
CA ASP A 30 81.46 135.75 11.88
C ASP A 30 82.03 134.51 11.21
N ARG A 31 82.99 134.65 10.29
CA ARG A 31 83.65 133.51 9.65
C ARG A 31 84.33 132.60 10.68
N LYS A 32 84.92 133.17 11.73
CA LYS A 32 85.51 132.39 12.84
C LYS A 32 84.44 131.70 13.68
N ALA A 33 83.37 132.39 14.06
CA ALA A 33 82.25 131.81 14.81
C ALA A 33 81.51 130.71 14.03
N PHE A 34 81.28 130.90 12.72
CA PHE A 34 80.73 129.88 11.83
C PHE A 34 81.65 128.67 11.73
N TYR A 35 82.97 128.87 11.61
CA TYR A 35 83.92 127.77 11.58
C TYR A 35 83.95 127.00 12.91
N GLU A 36 83.97 127.70 14.04
CA GLU A 36 83.92 127.10 15.37
C GLU A 36 82.61 126.34 15.63
N ASN A 37 81.46 126.91 15.26
CA ASN A 37 80.15 126.25 15.36
C ASN A 37 80.04 125.05 14.41
N SER A 38 80.56 125.14 13.19
CA SER A 38 80.63 124.01 12.25
C SER A 38 81.52 122.90 12.80
N GLN A 39 82.70 123.23 13.34
CA GLN A 39 83.59 122.26 13.98
C GLN A 39 82.95 121.63 15.22
N TRP A 40 82.22 122.42 16.01
CA TRP A 40 81.48 121.91 17.17
C TRP A 40 80.33 120.98 16.75
N ASN A 41 79.55 121.34 15.74
CA ASN A 41 78.50 120.48 15.17
C ASN A 41 79.07 119.21 14.55
N ILE A 42 80.21 119.28 13.87
CA ILE A 42 80.91 118.10 13.35
C ILE A 42 81.35 117.19 14.50
N LYS A 43 81.89 117.75 15.60
CA LYS A 43 82.24 116.96 16.80
C LYS A 43 81.01 116.32 17.43
N LYS A 44 79.92 117.07 17.63
CA LYS A 44 78.65 116.57 18.17
C LYS A 44 78.04 115.47 17.30
N ASN A 45 78.07 115.64 15.97
CA ASN A 45 77.60 114.64 15.03
C ASN A 45 78.48 113.38 15.05
N LYS A 46 79.81 113.53 15.12
CA LYS A 46 80.74 112.40 15.30
C LYS A 46 80.45 111.63 16.58
N GLU A 47 80.20 112.32 17.69
CA GLU A 47 79.81 111.69 18.96
C GLU A 47 78.47 110.96 18.87
N SER A 48 77.46 111.55 18.22
CA SER A 48 76.15 110.92 18.03
C SER A 48 76.24 109.67 17.17
N ILE A 49 77.00 109.70 16.07
CA ILE A 49 77.27 108.52 15.23
C ILE A 49 77.96 107.42 16.03
N LEU A 50 78.94 107.77 16.88
CA LEU A 50 79.61 106.80 17.74
C LEU A 50 78.63 106.16 18.74
N ARG A 51 77.74 106.95 19.36
CA ARG A 51 76.69 106.41 20.25
C ARG A 51 75.74 105.46 19.50
N LEU A 52 75.23 105.85 18.33
CA LEU A 52 74.34 105.01 17.53
C LEU A 52 75.02 103.73 17.04
N ARG A 53 76.32 103.76 16.73
CA ARG A 53 77.10 102.56 16.40
C ARG A 53 77.28 101.64 17.60
N GLN A 54 77.52 102.20 18.79
CA GLN A 54 77.58 101.43 20.03
C GLN A 54 76.22 100.82 20.38
N GLU A 55 75.12 101.55 20.18
CA GLU A 55 73.76 101.05 20.38
C GLU A 55 73.41 99.95 19.39
N ASN A 56 73.70 100.11 18.10
CA ASN A 56 73.54 99.04 17.12
C ASN A 56 74.37 97.80 17.47
N LYS A 57 75.63 98.00 17.91
CA LYS A 57 76.47 96.88 18.38
C LYS A 57 75.82 96.17 19.58
N LYS A 58 75.27 96.92 20.54
CA LYS A 58 74.54 96.37 21.70
C LYS A 58 73.26 95.64 21.26
N LEU A 59 72.51 96.16 20.30
CA LEU A 59 71.29 95.52 19.78
C LEU A 59 71.60 94.23 19.03
N HIS A 60 72.64 94.22 18.18
CA HIS A 60 73.10 93.00 17.53
C HIS A 60 73.60 91.96 18.53
N GLN A 61 74.32 92.39 19.58
CA GLN A 61 74.71 91.49 20.68
C GLN A 61 73.49 90.92 21.40
N ARG A 62 72.50 91.74 21.78
CA ARG A 62 71.25 91.28 22.40
C ARG A 62 70.48 90.29 21.53
N LEU A 63 70.41 90.54 20.23
CA LEU A 63 69.74 89.65 19.27
C LEU A 63 70.50 88.32 19.14
N ALA A 64 71.83 88.36 19.09
CA ALA A 64 72.66 87.14 19.08
C ALA A 64 72.50 86.35 20.39
N ASP A 65 72.45 87.03 21.54
CA ASP A 65 72.26 86.40 22.85
C ASP A 65 70.88 85.73 22.96
N LEU A 66 69.82 86.36 22.44
CA LEU A 66 68.47 85.79 22.39
C LEU A 66 68.40 84.55 21.49
N LEU A 67 68.95 84.62 20.27
CA LEU A 67 68.98 83.48 19.35
C LEU A 67 69.84 82.32 19.90
N ALA A 68 70.97 82.62 20.53
CA ALA A 68 71.80 81.62 21.20
C ALA A 68 71.10 81.01 22.44
N GLY A 69 70.27 81.80 23.12
CA GLY A 69 69.40 81.33 24.20
C GLY A 69 68.36 80.33 23.70
N GLU A 70 67.63 80.67 22.64
CA GLU A 70 66.65 79.78 22.00
C GLU A 70 67.29 78.49 21.49
N GLU A 71 68.45 78.56 20.84
CA GLU A 71 69.16 77.38 20.34
C GLU A 71 69.60 76.44 21.48
N LYS A 72 70.02 77.00 22.63
CA LYS A 72 70.36 76.21 23.82
C LYS A 72 69.13 75.52 24.42
N VAL A 73 68.00 76.21 24.51
CA VAL A 73 66.74 75.63 25.02
C VAL A 73 66.26 74.51 24.10
N ILE A 74 66.28 74.71 22.78
CA ILE A 74 65.96 73.67 21.80
C ILE A 74 66.90 72.47 21.95
N LYS A 75 68.21 72.71 22.05
CA LYS A 75 69.19 71.62 22.23
C LYS A 75 68.96 70.84 23.52
N ALA A 76 68.57 71.51 24.61
CA ALA A 76 68.26 70.88 25.90
C ALA A 76 66.97 70.05 25.86
N ALA A 77 65.92 70.56 25.19
CA ALA A 77 64.64 69.87 25.08
C ALA A 77 64.71 68.58 24.23
N PHE A 78 65.58 68.53 23.21
CA PHE A 78 65.72 67.38 22.30
C PHE A 78 66.99 66.55 22.52
N GLN A 79 67.59 66.55 23.73
CA GLN A 79 68.79 65.76 24.02
C GLN A 79 68.56 64.25 23.83
N GLU A 80 67.38 63.76 24.16
CA GLU A 80 67.02 62.33 24.06
C GLU A 80 66.44 61.95 22.68
N HIS A 81 66.23 62.93 21.78
CA HIS A 81 65.56 62.74 20.49
C HIS A 81 66.38 63.35 19.33
N PRO A 82 67.47 62.68 18.91
CA PRO A 82 68.43 63.23 17.94
C PRO A 82 67.84 63.43 16.52
N THR A 83 66.87 62.59 16.13
CA THR A 83 66.17 62.68 14.83
C THR A 83 65.22 63.88 14.75
N GLU A 84 64.66 64.29 15.88
CA GLU A 84 63.78 65.46 16.00
C GLU A 84 64.59 66.73 16.17
N GLN A 85 65.70 66.65 16.91
CA GLN A 85 66.68 67.72 17.04
C GLN A 85 67.20 68.22 15.68
N GLY A 86 67.50 67.31 14.76
CA GLY A 86 67.98 67.66 13.41
C GLY A 86 67.00 68.50 12.59
N ALA A 87 65.69 68.30 12.76
CA ALA A 87 64.65 69.03 12.02
C ALA A 87 64.38 70.44 12.56
N VAL A 88 64.86 70.71 13.78
CA VAL A 88 64.55 71.91 14.57
C VAL A 88 65.76 72.82 14.79
N LYS A 89 66.98 72.32 14.54
CA LYS A 89 68.29 72.92 14.88
C LYS A 89 68.52 74.39 14.46
N ASN A 90 67.83 74.90 13.43
CA ASN A 90 68.04 76.25 12.88
C ASN A 90 66.76 77.11 12.85
N LYS A 91 65.75 76.76 13.65
CA LYS A 91 64.45 77.45 13.66
C LYS A 91 64.22 78.15 14.99
N THR A 92 63.41 79.20 14.97
CA THR A 92 62.94 79.88 16.19
C THR A 92 62.12 78.91 17.05
N GLY A 93 62.01 79.19 18.34
CA GLY A 93 61.26 78.34 19.28
C GLY A 93 59.81 78.05 18.84
N GLU A 94 59.14 79.00 18.18
CA GLU A 94 57.79 78.81 17.64
C GLU A 94 57.78 77.87 16.42
N GLY A 95 58.74 78.00 15.52
CA GLY A 95 58.88 77.12 14.36
C GLY A 95 59.23 75.68 14.75
N ALA A 96 59.97 75.51 15.84
CA ALA A 96 60.24 74.21 16.46
C ALA A 96 58.95 73.50 16.89
N ILE A 97 58.11 74.22 17.64
CA ILE A 97 56.84 73.70 18.17
C ILE A 97 55.91 73.29 17.02
N GLN A 98 55.81 74.08 15.95
CA GLN A 98 54.96 73.76 14.80
C GLN A 98 55.35 72.44 14.11
N ILE A 99 56.66 72.17 13.97
CA ILE A 99 57.14 70.94 13.30
C ILE A 99 56.89 69.72 14.16
N ILE A 100 57.12 69.83 15.46
CA ILE A 100 56.88 68.73 16.39
C ILE A 100 55.39 68.47 16.52
N ASN A 101 54.55 69.51 16.56
CA ASN A 101 53.10 69.35 16.51
C ASN A 101 52.64 68.68 15.22
N HIS A 102 53.21 69.03 14.07
CA HIS A 102 52.88 68.35 12.80
C HIS A 102 53.25 66.86 12.84
N ARG A 103 54.46 66.53 13.31
CA ARG A 103 54.89 65.13 13.48
C ARG A 103 54.05 64.37 14.50
N LEU A 104 53.65 65.02 15.59
CA LEU A 104 52.74 64.45 16.57
C LEU A 104 51.38 64.15 15.94
N CYS A 105 50.84 65.06 15.14
CA CYS A 105 49.61 64.81 14.37
C CYS A 105 49.76 63.64 13.40
N GLU A 106 50.89 63.53 12.67
CA GLU A 106 51.17 62.37 11.81
C GLU A 106 51.21 61.06 12.62
N LYS A 107 51.85 61.05 13.79
CA LYS A 107 51.91 59.88 14.67
C LYS A 107 50.56 59.52 15.27
N ILE A 108 49.75 60.50 15.66
CA ILE A 108 48.38 60.31 16.12
C ILE A 108 47.53 59.70 14.98
N ASN A 109 47.67 60.19 13.75
CA ASN A 109 46.97 59.65 12.59
C ASN A 109 47.40 58.20 12.29
N GLN A 110 48.70 57.89 12.37
CA GLN A 110 49.21 56.51 12.24
C GLN A 110 48.63 55.60 13.32
N LEU A 111 48.60 56.06 14.57
CA LEU A 111 48.04 55.32 15.70
C LEU A 111 46.53 55.09 15.54
N ASN A 112 45.78 56.10 15.11
CA ASN A 112 44.35 55.99 14.86
C ASN A 112 44.04 55.01 13.72
N ASN A 113 44.83 55.00 12.65
CA ASN A 113 44.71 54.03 11.58
C ASN A 113 44.98 52.60 12.09
N LEU A 114 46.05 52.40 12.87
CA LEU A 114 46.34 51.10 13.48
C LEU A 114 45.23 50.63 14.44
N LYS A 115 44.68 51.53 15.26
CA LYS A 115 43.53 51.22 16.12
C LYS A 115 42.32 50.78 15.30
N HIS A 116 42.01 51.49 14.22
CA HIS A 116 40.92 51.11 13.32
C HIS A 116 41.16 49.72 12.70
N GLN A 117 42.37 49.44 12.22
CA GLN A 117 42.71 48.12 11.67
C GLN A 117 42.58 47.00 12.70
N VAL A 118 43.00 47.24 13.94
CA VAL A 118 42.82 46.27 15.05
C VAL A 118 41.34 46.03 15.31
N GLU A 119 40.53 47.08 15.35
CA GLU A 119 39.09 46.94 15.59
C GLU A 119 38.39 46.19 14.46
N MET A 120 38.73 46.49 13.20
CA MET A 120 38.21 45.75 12.04
C MET A 120 38.59 44.26 12.09
N ARG A 121 39.81 43.94 12.52
CA ARG A 121 40.24 42.55 12.69
C ARG A 121 39.52 41.84 13.84
N LYS A 122 39.22 42.53 14.93
CA LYS A 122 38.42 41.98 16.04
C LYS A 122 36.99 41.68 15.60
N LEU A 123 36.33 42.63 14.93
CA LEU A 123 34.99 42.42 14.37
C LEU A 123 34.98 41.22 13.44
N ARG A 124 35.99 41.09 12.56
CA ARG A 124 36.11 39.95 11.68
C ARG A 124 36.31 38.62 12.43
N LEU A 125 37.04 38.63 13.54
CA LEU A 125 37.24 37.45 14.37
C LEU A 125 35.93 37.05 15.08
N GLU A 126 35.18 38.02 15.60
CA GLU A 126 33.86 37.80 16.20
C GLU A 126 32.85 37.26 15.18
N GLU A 127 32.83 37.80 13.96
CA GLU A 127 32.05 37.26 12.84
C GLU A 127 32.43 35.81 12.53
N LEU A 128 33.72 35.48 12.50
CA LEU A 128 34.16 34.13 12.19
C LEU A 128 33.85 33.15 13.34
N GLN A 129 33.99 33.60 14.58
CA GLN A 129 33.65 32.82 15.76
C GLN A 129 32.14 32.55 15.85
N THR A 130 31.31 33.55 15.54
CA THR A 130 29.85 33.37 15.47
C THR A 130 29.48 32.38 14.36
N GLN A 131 30.05 32.53 13.15
CA GLN A 131 29.85 31.57 12.06
C GLN A 131 30.26 30.14 12.45
N TYR A 132 31.41 29.97 13.10
CA TYR A 132 31.84 28.66 13.58
C TYR A 132 30.86 28.08 14.60
N SER A 133 30.39 28.89 15.56
CA SER A 133 29.42 28.43 16.56
C SER A 133 28.09 28.01 15.95
N THR A 134 27.59 28.77 14.95
CA THR A 134 26.38 28.42 14.20
C THR A 134 26.58 27.12 13.41
N LYS A 135 27.72 26.96 12.73
CA LYS A 135 28.01 25.72 11.99
C LYS A 135 28.14 24.51 12.90
N ALA A 136 28.74 24.67 14.08
CA ALA A 136 28.82 23.59 15.07
C ALA A 136 27.43 23.19 15.60
N GLN A 137 26.55 24.17 15.84
CA GLN A 137 25.15 23.91 16.21
C GLN A 137 24.39 23.19 15.08
N GLU A 138 24.50 23.67 13.84
CA GLU A 138 23.88 23.01 12.67
C GLU A 138 24.32 21.54 12.53
N ILE A 139 25.60 21.22 12.78
CA ILE A 139 26.10 19.84 12.73
C ILE A 139 25.48 18.99 13.85
N ASN A 140 25.38 19.52 15.06
CA ASN A 140 24.76 18.81 16.18
C ASN A 140 23.25 18.57 15.93
N ASP A 141 22.53 19.58 15.48
CA ASP A 141 21.11 19.48 15.14
C ASP A 141 20.88 18.45 14.02
N MET A 142 21.75 18.40 13.02
CA MET A 142 21.71 17.38 11.96
C MET A 142 21.91 15.96 12.50
N GLN A 143 22.83 15.76 13.46
CA GLN A 143 23.05 14.47 14.10
C GLN A 143 21.84 14.04 14.94
N GLU A 144 21.27 14.93 15.74
CA GLU A 144 20.06 14.66 16.52
C GLU A 144 18.87 14.29 15.61
N MET A 145 18.74 14.96 14.46
CA MET A 145 17.72 14.63 13.46
C MET A 145 17.97 13.27 12.80
N GLU A 146 19.22 12.89 12.54
CA GLU A 146 19.56 11.56 12.03
C GLU A 146 19.25 10.45 13.06
N GLU A 147 19.58 10.68 14.33
CA GLU A 147 19.25 9.76 15.42
C GLU A 147 17.73 9.61 15.61
N GLY A 148 17.00 10.73 15.61
CA GLY A 148 15.53 10.73 15.65
C GLY A 148 14.90 10.01 14.45
N ASN A 149 15.47 10.15 13.25
CA ASN A 149 15.03 9.42 12.07
C ASN A 149 15.27 7.90 12.19
N ILE A 150 16.39 7.48 12.81
CA ILE A 150 16.67 6.07 13.06
C ILE A 150 15.67 5.48 14.07
N GLU A 151 15.34 6.23 15.12
CA GLU A 151 14.32 5.83 16.10
C GLU A 151 12.92 5.77 15.46
N ALA A 152 12.55 6.75 14.65
CA ALA A 152 11.33 6.74 13.85
C ALA A 152 11.27 5.53 12.90
N ALA A 153 12.39 5.18 12.24
CA ALA A 153 12.45 4.00 11.39
C ALA A 153 12.32 2.69 12.18
N LYS A 154 12.92 2.59 13.37
CA LYS A 154 12.75 1.44 14.27
C LYS A 154 11.30 1.30 14.72
N THR A 155 10.67 2.39 15.17
CA THR A 155 9.27 2.37 15.59
C THR A 155 8.34 2.00 14.44
N LEU A 156 8.55 2.56 13.24
CA LEU A 156 7.81 2.19 12.03
C LEU A 156 7.94 0.70 11.74
N ARG A 157 9.14 0.13 11.75
CA ARG A 157 9.36 -1.32 11.54
C ARG A 157 8.66 -2.17 12.61
N THR A 158 8.62 -1.73 13.87
CA THR A 158 7.89 -2.46 14.92
C THR A 158 6.37 -2.38 14.74
N LEU A 159 5.85 -1.24 14.26
CA LEU A 159 4.44 -1.07 13.97
C LEU A 159 4.01 -1.91 12.76
N GLU A 160 4.82 -1.95 11.71
CA GLU A 160 4.62 -2.84 10.56
C GLU A 160 4.58 -4.31 10.98
N ASN A 161 5.57 -4.77 11.76
CA ASN A 161 5.59 -6.13 12.28
C ASN A 161 4.36 -6.45 13.15
N ARG A 162 3.88 -5.48 13.95
CA ARG A 162 2.69 -5.65 14.79
C ARG A 162 1.42 -5.72 13.94
N LEU A 163 1.35 -4.93 12.88
CA LEU A 163 0.25 -4.92 11.93
C LEU A 163 0.20 -6.22 11.13
N GLU A 164 1.33 -6.73 10.66
CA GLU A 164 1.42 -8.02 9.97
C GLU A 164 1.01 -9.17 10.89
N LYS A 165 1.48 -9.17 12.15
CA LYS A 165 1.00 -10.13 13.17
C LYS A 165 -0.52 -10.05 13.39
N ALA A 166 -1.09 -8.85 13.40
CA ALA A 166 -2.54 -8.68 13.52
C ALA A 166 -3.27 -9.23 12.28
N ARG A 167 -2.78 -8.96 11.07
CA ARG A 167 -3.32 -9.51 9.82
C ARG A 167 -3.30 -11.04 9.82
N PHE A 168 -2.16 -11.64 10.15
CA PHE A 168 -2.04 -13.10 10.25
C PHE A 168 -3.06 -13.69 11.23
N LYS A 169 -3.21 -13.09 12.43
CA LYS A 169 -4.22 -13.51 13.41
C LYS A 169 -5.65 -13.37 12.88
N THR A 170 -5.96 -12.31 12.13
CA THR A 170 -7.30 -12.14 11.54
C THR A 170 -7.58 -13.17 10.46
N GLU A 171 -6.61 -13.49 9.61
CA GLU A 171 -6.75 -14.52 8.58
C GLU A 171 -6.93 -15.91 9.20
N GLU A 172 -6.17 -16.21 10.26
CA GLU A 172 -6.31 -17.45 11.01
C GLU A 172 -7.67 -17.54 11.71
N ALA A 173 -8.13 -16.46 12.34
CA ALA A 173 -9.47 -16.39 12.94
C ALA A 173 -10.57 -16.59 11.89
N VAL A 174 -10.44 -16.01 10.69
CA VAL A 174 -11.37 -16.24 9.58
C VAL A 174 -11.34 -17.70 9.12
N ARG A 175 -10.15 -18.31 9.00
CA ARG A 175 -10.00 -19.73 8.64
C ARG A 175 -10.68 -20.63 9.65
N ILE A 176 -10.44 -20.40 10.95
CA ILE A 176 -11.06 -21.14 12.06
C ILE A 176 -12.58 -20.95 12.03
N THR A 177 -13.06 -19.72 11.87
CA THR A 177 -14.50 -19.42 11.79
C THR A 177 -15.15 -20.14 10.61
N ASN A 178 -14.50 -20.16 9.45
CA ASN A 178 -15.00 -20.88 8.27
C ASN A 178 -15.03 -22.40 8.51
N MET A 179 -14.05 -22.96 9.22
CA MET A 179 -14.07 -24.35 9.64
C MET A 179 -15.29 -24.64 10.53
N TYR A 180 -15.53 -23.82 11.57
CA TYR A 180 -16.69 -23.97 12.45
C TYR A 180 -18.02 -23.81 11.71
N LYS A 181 -18.10 -22.90 10.75
CA LYS A 181 -19.30 -22.75 9.89
C LYS A 181 -19.55 -24.01 9.05
N LYS A 182 -18.51 -24.61 8.47
CA LYS A 182 -18.63 -25.88 7.74
C LYS A 182 -19.05 -27.03 8.65
N LEU A 183 -18.43 -27.15 9.82
CA LEU A 183 -18.79 -28.16 10.81
C LEU A 183 -20.25 -28.00 11.25
N LYS A 184 -20.68 -26.76 11.53
CA LYS A 184 -22.08 -26.47 11.86
C LYS A 184 -23.02 -26.89 10.73
N ALA A 185 -22.69 -26.57 9.47
CA ALA A 185 -23.51 -26.94 8.32
C ALA A 185 -23.63 -28.48 8.20
N HIS A 186 -22.53 -29.21 8.36
CA HIS A 186 -22.53 -30.68 8.36
C HIS A 186 -23.38 -31.24 9.49
N MET A 187 -23.23 -30.73 10.72
CA MET A 187 -24.05 -31.18 11.85
C MET A 187 -25.54 -30.86 11.65
N GLN A 188 -25.87 -29.73 11.02
CA GLN A 188 -27.24 -29.39 10.67
C GLN A 188 -27.80 -30.35 9.61
N GLU A 189 -27.01 -30.68 8.59
CA GLU A 189 -27.38 -31.67 7.58
C GLU A 189 -27.62 -33.05 8.22
N GLU A 190 -26.69 -33.53 9.05
CA GLU A 190 -26.87 -34.81 9.77
C GLU A 190 -28.09 -34.78 10.68
N SER A 191 -28.37 -33.65 11.35
CA SER A 191 -29.55 -33.52 12.22
C SER A 191 -30.86 -33.73 11.48
N LEU A 192 -30.95 -33.31 10.21
CA LEU A 192 -32.12 -33.54 9.37
C LEU A 192 -32.30 -35.03 9.02
N HIS A 193 -31.21 -35.79 8.95
CA HIS A 193 -31.26 -37.22 8.62
C HIS A 193 -31.53 -38.11 9.84
N PHE A 194 -31.31 -37.63 11.07
CA PHE A 194 -31.57 -38.44 12.27
C PHE A 194 -33.04 -38.81 12.41
N GLN A 195 -33.97 -37.90 12.11
CA GLN A 195 -35.40 -38.21 12.19
C GLN A 195 -35.77 -39.34 11.21
N ASN A 196 -35.35 -39.25 9.95
CA ASN A 196 -35.61 -40.29 8.96
C ASN A 196 -35.03 -41.66 9.39
N LYS A 197 -33.84 -41.66 10.01
CA LYS A 197 -33.24 -42.89 10.56
C LYS A 197 -34.04 -43.44 11.74
N LEU A 198 -34.54 -42.58 12.62
CA LEU A 198 -35.41 -42.98 13.73
C LEU A 198 -36.74 -43.54 13.21
N ASP A 199 -37.38 -42.85 12.28
CA ASP A 199 -38.64 -43.30 11.68
C ASP A 199 -38.47 -44.67 10.98
N ALA A 200 -37.35 -44.89 10.28
CA ALA A 200 -37.03 -46.17 9.66
C ALA A 200 -36.83 -47.29 10.70
N LEU A 201 -36.13 -47.00 11.81
CA LEU A 201 -35.95 -47.95 12.91
C LEU A 201 -37.26 -48.25 13.63
N GLU A 202 -38.11 -47.23 13.84
CA GLU A 202 -39.44 -47.39 14.43
C GLU A 202 -40.35 -48.24 13.53
N ALA A 203 -40.34 -48.01 12.23
CA ALA A 203 -41.08 -48.81 11.26
C ALA A 203 -40.62 -50.29 11.29
N GLU A 204 -39.31 -50.54 11.36
CA GLU A 204 -38.78 -51.91 11.45
C GLU A 204 -39.16 -52.58 12.78
N ILE A 205 -39.13 -51.85 13.90
CA ILE A 205 -39.60 -52.37 15.19
C ILE A 205 -41.09 -52.73 15.13
N LEU A 206 -41.92 -51.90 14.49
CA LEU A 206 -43.35 -52.20 14.33
C LEU A 206 -43.57 -53.43 13.45
N ARG A 207 -42.83 -53.55 12.34
CA ARG A 207 -42.86 -54.72 11.46
C ARG A 207 -42.49 -56.00 12.22
N LEU A 208 -41.38 -55.99 12.95
CA LEU A 208 -40.92 -57.12 13.76
C LEU A 208 -41.91 -57.48 14.89
N ARG A 209 -42.57 -56.49 15.50
CA ARG A 209 -43.63 -56.74 16.49
C ARG A 209 -44.84 -57.44 15.87
N HIS A 210 -45.23 -57.03 14.67
CA HIS A 210 -46.32 -57.68 13.95
C HIS A 210 -45.96 -59.12 13.58
N GLU A 211 -44.77 -59.35 13.02
CA GLU A 211 -44.26 -60.69 12.72
C GLU A 211 -44.20 -61.58 13.97
N LEU A 212 -43.80 -61.02 15.11
CA LEU A 212 -43.78 -61.75 16.38
C LEU A 212 -45.18 -62.12 16.85
N GLN A 213 -46.17 -61.23 16.71
CA GLN A 213 -47.57 -61.54 17.03
C GLN A 213 -48.14 -62.63 16.11
N GLU A 214 -47.84 -62.58 14.81
CA GLU A 214 -48.22 -63.63 13.86
C GLU A 214 -47.60 -64.98 14.26
N LEU A 215 -46.29 -65.00 14.57
CA LEU A 215 -45.59 -66.20 15.02
C LEU A 215 -46.14 -66.75 16.34
N GLU A 216 -46.51 -65.88 17.28
CA GLU A 216 -47.20 -66.27 18.52
C GLU A 216 -48.56 -66.92 18.21
N SER A 217 -49.35 -66.35 17.29
CA SER A 217 -50.63 -66.93 16.89
C SER A 217 -50.47 -68.32 16.26
N VAL A 218 -49.52 -68.47 15.35
CA VAL A 218 -49.19 -69.76 14.72
C VAL A 218 -48.70 -70.78 15.75
N ASN A 219 -47.90 -70.34 16.73
CA ASN A 219 -47.46 -71.21 17.82
C ASN A 219 -48.63 -71.63 18.72
N THR A 220 -49.56 -70.72 19.03
CA THR A 220 -50.77 -71.09 19.80
C THR A 220 -51.64 -72.09 19.04
N ASP A 221 -51.80 -71.92 17.73
CA ASP A 221 -52.55 -72.85 16.88
C ASP A 221 -51.85 -74.20 16.78
N ALA A 222 -50.52 -74.22 16.62
CA ALA A 222 -49.72 -75.44 16.62
C ALA A 222 -49.80 -76.18 17.97
N GLN A 223 -49.77 -75.46 19.09
CA GLN A 223 -49.96 -76.03 20.42
C GLN A 223 -51.37 -76.59 20.60
N HIS A 224 -52.40 -75.88 20.12
CA HIS A 224 -53.78 -76.34 20.15
C HIS A 224 -53.95 -77.61 19.32
N ALA A 225 -53.48 -77.62 18.07
CA ALA A 225 -53.49 -78.79 17.19
C ALA A 225 -52.78 -79.99 17.81
N ARG A 226 -51.61 -79.78 18.45
CA ARG A 226 -50.89 -80.83 19.19
C ARG A 226 -51.71 -81.37 20.35
N ASN A 227 -52.36 -80.51 21.13
CA ASN A 227 -53.17 -80.94 22.27
C ASN A 227 -54.41 -81.72 21.81
N VAL A 228 -55.10 -81.26 20.76
CA VAL A 228 -56.23 -81.96 20.15
C VAL A 228 -55.81 -83.33 19.61
N ALA A 229 -54.69 -83.42 18.89
CA ALA A 229 -54.17 -84.69 18.40
C ALA A 229 -53.83 -85.65 19.56
N ARG A 230 -53.27 -85.13 20.65
CA ARG A 230 -52.96 -85.92 21.86
C ARG A 230 -54.24 -86.42 22.56
N GLU A 231 -55.26 -85.59 22.67
CA GLU A 231 -56.57 -85.98 23.22
C GLU A 231 -57.26 -87.03 22.34
N GLN A 232 -57.25 -86.84 21.02
CA GLN A 232 -57.76 -87.83 20.07
C GLN A 232 -57.01 -89.17 20.19
N LEU A 233 -55.69 -89.14 20.30
CA LEU A 233 -54.89 -90.34 20.52
C LEU A 233 -55.26 -91.04 21.84
N LEU A 234 -55.39 -90.30 22.94
CA LEU A 234 -55.80 -90.87 24.23
C LEU A 234 -57.20 -91.51 24.17
N THR A 235 -58.17 -90.83 23.55
CA THR A 235 -59.52 -91.38 23.39
C THR A 235 -59.52 -92.65 22.53
N GLN A 236 -58.74 -92.69 21.44
CA GLN A 236 -58.57 -93.88 20.62
C GLN A 236 -57.88 -95.03 21.37
N GLU A 237 -56.85 -94.74 22.16
CA GLU A 237 -56.19 -95.73 23.03
C GLU A 237 -57.18 -96.32 24.06
N GLU A 238 -58.00 -95.47 24.68
CA GLU A 238 -59.06 -95.91 25.59
C GLU A 238 -60.11 -96.77 24.90
N THR A 239 -60.55 -96.41 23.68
CA THR A 239 -61.50 -97.23 22.92
C THR A 239 -60.90 -98.58 22.56
N ILE A 240 -59.65 -98.61 22.07
CA ILE A 240 -58.93 -99.85 21.76
C ILE A 240 -58.79 -100.72 23.02
N TYR A 241 -58.47 -100.12 24.17
CA TYR A 241 -58.36 -100.83 25.43
C TYR A 241 -59.71 -101.41 25.88
N ARG A 242 -60.81 -100.64 25.80
CA ARG A 242 -62.17 -101.09 26.11
C ARG A 242 -62.59 -102.24 25.18
N GLU A 243 -62.37 -102.09 23.88
CA GLU A 243 -62.65 -103.14 22.89
C GLU A 243 -61.83 -104.40 23.13
N ARG A 244 -60.54 -104.26 23.45
CA ARG A 244 -59.68 -105.40 23.81
C ARG A 244 -60.21 -106.10 25.05
N LYS A 245 -60.61 -105.37 26.09
CA LYS A 245 -61.22 -105.94 27.31
C LYS A 245 -62.52 -106.68 27.01
N ILE A 246 -63.38 -106.14 26.15
CA ILE A 246 -64.62 -106.80 25.70
C ILE A 246 -64.29 -108.07 24.90
N ARG A 247 -63.34 -108.00 23.95
CA ARG A 247 -62.88 -109.16 23.17
C ARG A 247 -62.30 -110.26 24.05
N ASP A 248 -61.45 -109.91 25.02
CA ASP A 248 -60.87 -110.85 25.97
C ASP A 248 -61.94 -111.50 26.86
N LYS A 249 -62.97 -110.75 27.27
CA LYS A 249 -64.11 -111.30 28.00
C LYS A 249 -64.89 -112.30 27.13
N LYS A 250 -65.25 -111.92 25.89
CA LYS A 250 -65.93 -112.82 24.94
C LYS A 250 -65.11 -114.07 24.64
N LEU A 251 -63.79 -113.94 24.47
CA LEU A 251 -62.87 -115.06 24.28
C LEU A 251 -62.84 -115.99 25.50
N LYS A 252 -62.81 -115.44 26.72
CA LYS A 252 -62.90 -116.22 27.96
C LYS A 252 -64.23 -116.97 28.05
N ASP A 253 -65.35 -116.30 27.75
CA ASP A 253 -66.68 -116.92 27.75
C ASP A 253 -66.75 -118.07 26.73
N ILE A 254 -66.28 -117.86 25.50
CA ILE A 254 -66.22 -118.91 24.46
C ILE A 254 -65.30 -120.07 24.90
N LYS A 255 -64.13 -119.77 25.47
CA LYS A 255 -63.22 -120.81 26.01
C LYS A 255 -63.90 -121.64 27.09
N LYS A 256 -64.61 -120.98 28.03
CA LYS A 256 -65.37 -121.67 29.08
C LYS A 256 -66.46 -122.56 28.50
N MET A 257 -67.27 -122.06 27.56
CA MET A 257 -68.30 -122.87 26.90
C MET A 257 -67.69 -124.06 26.13
N THR A 258 -66.51 -123.86 25.52
CA THR A 258 -65.78 -124.92 24.79
C THR A 258 -65.20 -125.95 25.76
N GLU A 259 -64.64 -125.52 26.90
CA GLU A 259 -64.17 -126.40 27.98
C GLU A 259 -65.32 -127.16 28.65
N GLU A 260 -66.47 -126.51 28.88
CA GLU A 260 -67.67 -127.17 29.40
C GLU A 260 -68.20 -128.21 28.40
N LYS A 261 -68.27 -127.88 27.11
CA LYS A 261 -68.60 -128.86 26.05
C LYS A 261 -67.56 -129.97 25.96
N ARG A 262 -66.27 -129.66 26.09
CA ARG A 262 -65.18 -130.66 26.11
C ARG A 262 -65.31 -131.56 27.32
N ALA A 263 -65.61 -131.04 28.51
CA ALA A 263 -65.82 -131.81 29.73
C ALA A 263 -67.11 -132.65 29.66
N GLN A 264 -68.18 -132.17 29.00
CA GLN A 264 -69.36 -132.97 28.69
C GLN A 264 -69.04 -134.08 27.70
N ASN A 265 -68.27 -133.78 26.64
CA ASN A 265 -67.85 -134.76 25.66
C ASN A 265 -66.89 -135.78 26.29
N GLU A 266 -66.00 -135.37 27.18
CA GLU A 266 -65.11 -136.26 27.93
C GLU A 266 -65.88 -137.08 28.99
N ARG A 267 -66.98 -136.56 29.55
CA ARG A 267 -67.94 -137.33 30.36
C ARG A 267 -68.77 -138.30 29.52
N ALA A 268 -69.08 -137.95 28.27
CA ALA A 268 -69.73 -138.84 27.30
C ALA A 268 -68.76 -139.93 26.83
N GLU A 269 -67.49 -139.59 26.56
CA GLU A 269 -66.41 -140.52 26.23
C GLU A 269 -66.12 -141.46 27.41
N ARG A 270 -66.03 -140.97 28.66
CA ARG A 270 -65.94 -141.84 29.85
C ARG A 270 -67.15 -142.75 30.05
N ARG A 271 -68.32 -142.47 29.45
CA ARG A 271 -69.50 -143.36 29.40
C ARG A 271 -69.58 -144.22 28.14
N HIS A 272 -68.83 -143.89 27.09
CA HIS A 272 -68.79 -144.62 25.80
C HIS A 272 -67.54 -145.49 25.66
N SER A 273 -66.57 -145.45 26.59
CA SER A 273 -65.39 -146.34 26.60
C SER A 273 -65.68 -147.80 27.00
N GLN A 274 -66.94 -148.24 26.98
CA GLN A 274 -67.31 -149.64 27.21
C GLN A 274 -68.59 -150.05 26.45
N LYS A 275 -68.58 -149.97 25.11
CA LYS A 275 -69.28 -150.91 24.20
C LYS A 275 -69.00 -150.63 22.71
N ASP A 276 -68.25 -151.56 22.13
CA ASP A 276 -68.35 -152.15 20.79
C ASP A 276 -68.60 -151.31 19.52
N ARG A 277 -67.56 -151.33 18.66
CA ARG A 277 -67.47 -151.92 17.29
C ARG A 277 -68.27 -151.38 16.07
N ILE A 278 -67.49 -150.81 15.12
CA ILE A 278 -67.37 -151.04 13.63
C ILE A 278 -68.65 -150.82 12.72
N PRO A 279 -68.61 -150.87 11.35
CA PRO A 279 -68.43 -149.76 10.37
C PRO A 279 -69.44 -149.74 9.16
N PHE A 280 -69.09 -148.96 8.11
CA PHE A 280 -69.63 -148.82 6.72
C PHE A 280 -70.83 -147.88 6.57
N GLY A 281 -70.86 -146.91 5.64
CA GLY A 281 -70.84 -146.96 4.15
C GLY A 281 -72.11 -146.21 3.70
N THR A 282 -72.27 -145.49 2.58
CA THR A 282 -71.83 -145.72 1.19
C THR A 282 -72.16 -144.47 0.34
N GLU A 283 -71.56 -144.41 -0.85
CA GLU A 283 -71.73 -143.49 -1.98
C GLU A 283 -73.13 -143.43 -2.64
N ASP A 284 -73.29 -142.45 -3.55
CA ASP A 284 -73.85 -142.55 -4.94
C ASP A 284 -74.69 -141.31 -5.32
N LEU A 285 -74.82 -140.76 -6.54
CA LEU A 285 -74.28 -140.93 -7.90
C LEU A 285 -74.78 -139.73 -8.74
N LEU A 286 -73.98 -139.31 -9.74
CA LEU A 286 -74.31 -138.82 -11.10
C LEU A 286 -75.49 -137.83 -11.35
N ARG A 287 -75.25 -136.82 -12.22
CA ARG A 287 -75.74 -136.79 -13.64
C ARG A 287 -75.76 -135.39 -14.28
N GLU A 288 -75.04 -135.22 -15.39
CA GLU A 288 -75.26 -134.19 -16.44
C GLU A 288 -76.63 -134.42 -17.13
N PRO A 289 -77.29 -133.35 -17.64
CA PRO A 289 -77.38 -133.27 -19.10
C PRO A 289 -77.34 -131.85 -19.70
N GLN A 290 -77.15 -131.86 -21.01
CA GLN A 290 -76.83 -130.79 -21.96
C GLN A 290 -78.05 -130.02 -22.54
N PHE A 291 -77.74 -128.91 -23.25
CA PHE A 291 -78.47 -128.18 -24.32
C PHE A 291 -79.56 -127.15 -23.88
N LYS A 292 -79.67 -125.91 -24.39
CA LYS A 292 -79.40 -125.31 -25.73
C LYS A 292 -79.01 -123.81 -25.69
N LYS A 293 -78.35 -123.40 -26.79
CA LYS A 293 -78.12 -122.07 -27.43
C LYS A 293 -79.30 -121.09 -27.27
N SER A 294 -79.22 -119.76 -27.30
CA SER A 294 -78.38 -118.82 -28.07
C SER A 294 -78.50 -117.41 -27.48
N ASN A 295 -77.39 -116.65 -27.31
CA ASN A 295 -77.29 -115.17 -27.34
C ASN A 295 -75.97 -114.58 -26.76
N ILE A 296 -74.98 -115.40 -26.41
CA ILE A 296 -73.83 -114.95 -25.58
C ILE A 296 -72.61 -114.43 -26.37
N LEU A 297 -72.60 -114.50 -27.71
CA LEU A 297 -71.37 -114.21 -28.47
C LEU A 297 -71.06 -112.72 -28.64
N LYS A 298 -72.06 -111.83 -28.74
CA LYS A 298 -71.83 -110.37 -28.86
C LYS A 298 -71.47 -109.72 -27.52
N THR A 299 -72.05 -110.19 -26.42
CA THR A 299 -71.78 -109.67 -25.07
C THR A 299 -70.41 -110.11 -24.54
N LYS A 300 -69.95 -111.33 -24.86
CA LYS A 300 -68.59 -111.77 -24.50
C LYS A 300 -67.50 -111.03 -25.24
N GLN A 301 -67.71 -110.70 -26.52
CA GLN A 301 -66.72 -109.95 -27.28
C GLN A 301 -66.58 -108.52 -26.74
N ALA A 302 -67.68 -107.82 -26.43
CA ALA A 302 -67.64 -106.49 -25.81
C ALA A 302 -66.99 -106.50 -24.41
N VAL A 303 -67.25 -107.51 -23.58
CA VAL A 303 -66.62 -107.66 -22.25
C VAL A 303 -65.13 -107.99 -22.38
N LEU A 304 -64.72 -108.80 -23.35
CA LEU A 304 -63.30 -109.08 -23.60
C LEU A 304 -62.57 -107.84 -24.12
N THR A 305 -63.14 -107.07 -25.05
CA THR A 305 -62.52 -105.82 -25.53
C THR A 305 -62.47 -104.75 -24.43
N ALA A 306 -63.51 -104.66 -23.58
CA ALA A 306 -63.49 -103.78 -22.42
C ALA A 306 -62.44 -104.21 -21.38
N SER A 307 -62.28 -105.52 -21.13
CA SER A 307 -61.25 -106.06 -20.25
C SER A 307 -59.85 -105.82 -20.80
N GLU A 308 -59.61 -106.03 -22.09
CA GLU A 308 -58.31 -105.77 -22.73
C GLU A 308 -57.94 -104.28 -22.68
N ASN A 309 -58.92 -103.39 -22.88
CA ASN A 309 -58.70 -101.95 -22.74
C ASN A 309 -58.46 -101.56 -21.27
N PHE A 310 -59.15 -102.18 -20.33
CA PHE A 310 -58.94 -101.97 -18.90
C PHE A 310 -57.55 -102.46 -18.45
N ASP A 311 -57.10 -103.60 -18.97
CA ASP A 311 -55.79 -104.16 -18.69
C ASP A 311 -54.65 -103.29 -19.25
N LYS A 312 -54.86 -102.64 -20.40
CA LYS A 312 -53.92 -101.63 -20.95
C LYS A 312 -53.86 -100.38 -20.09
N VAL A 313 -55.01 -99.88 -19.63
CA VAL A 313 -55.06 -98.72 -18.70
C VAL A 313 -54.39 -99.08 -17.38
N ARG A 314 -54.68 -100.26 -16.83
CA ARG A 314 -54.05 -100.80 -15.62
C ARG A 314 -52.53 -100.92 -15.75
N ALA A 315 -52.04 -101.37 -16.91
CA ALA A 315 -50.60 -101.45 -17.18
C ALA A 315 -49.94 -100.07 -17.31
N ALA A 316 -50.66 -99.06 -17.82
CA ALA A 316 -50.14 -97.70 -17.97
C ALA A 316 -50.18 -96.88 -16.67
N THR A 317 -51.17 -97.11 -15.79
CA THR A 317 -51.30 -96.41 -14.49
C THR A 317 -50.64 -97.16 -13.33
N GLY A 318 -50.38 -98.46 -13.45
CA GLY A 318 -49.65 -99.26 -12.46
C GLY A 318 -50.46 -99.64 -11.21
N VAL A 319 -51.79 -99.47 -11.22
CA VAL A 319 -52.64 -99.64 -10.02
C VAL A 319 -53.57 -100.85 -10.14
N THR A 320 -53.72 -101.63 -9.08
CA THR A 320 -54.37 -102.97 -9.11
C THR A 320 -55.90 -102.95 -9.04
N GLU A 321 -56.51 -101.95 -8.41
CA GLU A 321 -57.97 -101.83 -8.26
C GLU A 321 -58.56 -100.75 -9.18
N ALA A 322 -59.78 -101.03 -9.68
CA ALA A 322 -60.46 -100.16 -10.64
C ALA A 322 -60.78 -98.76 -10.09
N ASN A 323 -61.04 -98.66 -8.78
CA ASN A 323 -61.33 -97.38 -8.12
C ASN A 323 -60.08 -96.52 -7.95
N ASP A 324 -58.92 -97.15 -7.74
CA ASP A 324 -57.66 -96.42 -7.57
C ASP A 324 -57.16 -95.84 -8.90
N VAL A 325 -57.46 -96.49 -10.03
CA VAL A 325 -57.19 -95.92 -11.36
C VAL A 325 -57.95 -94.60 -11.53
N VAL A 326 -59.22 -94.54 -11.12
CA VAL A 326 -60.03 -93.31 -11.18
C VAL A 326 -59.48 -92.25 -10.22
N ALA A 327 -59.08 -92.62 -9.01
CA ALA A 327 -58.48 -91.69 -8.05
C ALA A 327 -57.14 -91.11 -8.56
N CYS A 328 -56.29 -91.92 -9.20
CA CYS A 328 -55.06 -91.44 -9.83
C CYS A 328 -55.33 -90.47 -10.98
N PHE A 329 -56.33 -90.72 -11.82
CA PHE A 329 -56.70 -89.78 -12.89
C PHE A 329 -57.24 -88.45 -12.33
N LEU A 330 -58.06 -88.49 -11.26
CA LEU A 330 -58.56 -87.28 -10.61
C LEU A 330 -57.42 -86.49 -9.96
N ALA A 331 -56.49 -87.14 -9.25
CA ALA A 331 -55.32 -86.48 -8.69
C ALA A 331 -54.37 -85.93 -9.78
N GLN A 332 -54.26 -86.63 -10.91
CA GLN A 332 -53.48 -86.16 -12.06
C GLN A 332 -54.14 -84.98 -12.77
N GLU A 333 -55.47 -84.94 -12.84
CA GLU A 333 -56.24 -83.80 -13.36
C GLU A 333 -56.12 -82.58 -12.43
N GLU A 334 -56.20 -82.78 -11.11
CA GLU A 334 -56.00 -81.70 -10.12
C GLU A 334 -54.57 -81.14 -10.16
N THR A 335 -53.55 -82.00 -10.22
CA THR A 335 -52.16 -81.55 -10.36
C THR A 335 -51.89 -80.87 -11.70
N PHE A 336 -52.53 -81.32 -12.78
CA PHE A 336 -52.50 -80.63 -14.07
C PHE A 336 -53.13 -79.24 -13.99
N LYS A 337 -54.31 -79.10 -13.38
CA LYS A 337 -54.97 -77.80 -13.17
C LYS A 337 -54.12 -76.85 -12.34
N GLN A 338 -53.53 -77.33 -11.23
CA GLN A 338 -52.62 -76.51 -10.41
C GLN A 338 -51.37 -76.08 -11.18
N LEU A 339 -50.79 -76.96 -12.00
CA LEU A 339 -49.64 -76.61 -12.86
C LEU A 339 -50.02 -75.60 -13.95
N GLU A 340 -51.23 -75.71 -14.50
CA GLU A 340 -51.76 -74.78 -15.49
C GLU A 340 -52.06 -73.41 -14.87
N GLU A 341 -52.60 -73.37 -13.66
CA GLU A 341 -52.76 -72.16 -12.85
C GLU A 341 -51.41 -71.51 -12.55
N MET A 342 -50.43 -72.26 -12.01
CA MET A 342 -49.09 -71.73 -11.77
C MET A 342 -48.39 -71.27 -13.06
N LYS A 343 -48.63 -71.93 -14.19
CA LYS A 343 -48.10 -71.51 -15.48
C LYS A 343 -48.70 -70.15 -15.87
N ASN A 344 -50.01 -70.01 -15.76
CA ASN A 344 -50.71 -68.75 -16.08
C ASN A 344 -50.28 -67.62 -15.14
N GLU A 345 -50.14 -67.88 -13.83
CA GLU A 345 -49.65 -66.89 -12.86
C GLU A 345 -48.21 -66.46 -13.15
N ASN A 346 -47.34 -67.39 -13.55
CA ASN A 346 -45.98 -67.07 -13.96
C ASN A 346 -45.94 -66.29 -15.27
N GLU A 347 -46.81 -66.62 -16.25
CA GLU A 347 -46.93 -65.86 -17.50
C GLU A 347 -47.37 -64.42 -17.24
N ILE A 348 -48.39 -64.22 -16.39
CA ILE A 348 -48.86 -62.89 -15.97
C ILE A 348 -47.74 -62.12 -15.23
N SER A 349 -47.06 -62.76 -14.28
CA SER A 349 -45.97 -62.14 -13.53
C SER A 349 -44.80 -61.76 -14.44
N LEU A 350 -44.51 -62.57 -15.46
CA LEU A 350 -43.44 -62.32 -16.43
C LEU A 350 -43.80 -61.15 -17.37
N GLU A 351 -45.06 -61.01 -17.76
CA GLU A 351 -45.56 -59.85 -18.49
C GLU A 351 -45.47 -58.57 -17.65
N GLN A 352 -45.92 -58.60 -16.39
CA GLN A 352 -45.80 -57.46 -15.47
C GLN A 352 -44.34 -57.03 -15.28
N LEU A 353 -43.42 -57.98 -15.05
CA LEU A 353 -42.00 -57.69 -14.91
C LEU A 353 -41.37 -57.12 -16.19
N LYS A 354 -41.86 -57.52 -17.38
CA LYS A 354 -41.42 -56.93 -18.65
C LYS A 354 -41.89 -55.49 -18.77
N GLU A 355 -43.16 -55.22 -18.46
CA GLU A 355 -43.71 -53.87 -18.49
C GLU A 355 -42.99 -52.95 -17.49
N GLU A 356 -42.74 -53.41 -16.27
CA GLU A 356 -41.97 -52.67 -15.26
C GLU A 356 -40.54 -52.41 -15.72
N LYS A 357 -39.87 -53.40 -16.30
CA LYS A 357 -38.53 -53.23 -16.87
C LYS A 357 -38.52 -52.17 -17.98
N ASP A 358 -39.48 -52.23 -18.90
CA ASP A 358 -39.54 -51.29 -20.02
C ASP A 358 -39.89 -49.87 -19.54
N ALA A 359 -40.76 -49.74 -18.53
CA ALA A 359 -41.03 -48.47 -17.85
C ALA A 359 -39.78 -47.88 -17.17
N LEU A 360 -39.04 -48.70 -16.42
CA LEU A 360 -37.79 -48.30 -15.77
C LEU A 360 -36.70 -47.92 -16.78
N LEU A 361 -36.62 -48.61 -17.92
CA LEU A 361 -35.70 -48.25 -19.00
C LEU A 361 -36.03 -46.89 -19.60
N HIS A 362 -37.31 -46.60 -19.83
CA HIS A 362 -37.74 -45.28 -20.30
C HIS A 362 -37.44 -44.17 -19.29
N GLU A 363 -37.64 -44.42 -18.00
CA GLU A 363 -37.30 -43.44 -16.95
C GLU A 363 -35.78 -43.21 -16.85
N LEU A 364 -34.97 -44.25 -17.02
CA LEU A 364 -33.51 -44.17 -17.09
C LEU A 364 -33.05 -43.36 -18.31
N GLU A 365 -33.62 -43.59 -19.48
CA GLU A 365 -33.31 -42.82 -20.68
C GLU A 365 -33.69 -41.36 -20.50
N HIS A 366 -34.90 -41.08 -20.01
CA HIS A 366 -35.36 -39.73 -19.74
C HIS A 366 -34.42 -39.00 -18.76
N THR A 367 -34.03 -39.64 -17.65
CA THR A 367 -33.12 -39.05 -16.66
C THR A 367 -31.71 -38.85 -17.19
N LYS A 368 -31.16 -39.78 -17.99
CA LYS A 368 -29.85 -39.63 -18.64
C LYS A 368 -29.82 -38.44 -19.59
N TYR A 369 -30.76 -38.38 -20.53
CA TYR A 369 -30.76 -37.34 -21.55
C TYR A 369 -31.20 -35.97 -21.01
N SER A 370 -32.15 -35.91 -20.06
CA SER A 370 -32.54 -34.65 -19.42
C SER A 370 -31.47 -34.12 -18.46
N GLY A 371 -30.73 -34.99 -17.78
CA GLY A 371 -29.62 -34.63 -16.90
C GLY A 371 -28.45 -34.02 -17.66
N GLU A 372 -28.07 -34.63 -18.80
CA GLU A 372 -27.01 -34.10 -19.67
C GLU A 372 -27.42 -32.76 -20.31
N ALA A 373 -28.65 -32.65 -20.82
CA ALA A 373 -29.16 -31.41 -21.40
C ALA A 373 -29.18 -30.25 -20.37
N ARG A 374 -29.63 -30.51 -19.13
CA ARG A 374 -29.58 -29.52 -18.05
C ARG A 374 -28.16 -29.13 -17.68
N LYS A 375 -27.22 -30.08 -17.62
CA LYS A 375 -25.82 -29.80 -17.28
C LYS A 375 -25.13 -28.96 -18.35
N VAL A 376 -25.37 -29.27 -19.63
CA VAL A 376 -24.84 -28.49 -20.75
C VAL A 376 -25.47 -27.09 -20.78
N GLY A 377 -26.78 -26.97 -20.57
CA GLY A 377 -27.47 -25.68 -20.46
C GLY A 377 -26.93 -24.82 -19.32
N ALA A 378 -26.72 -25.42 -18.13
CA ALA A 378 -26.13 -24.74 -16.99
C ALA A 378 -24.68 -24.30 -17.26
N GLN A 379 -23.87 -25.14 -17.91
CA GLN A 379 -22.50 -24.77 -18.30
C GLN A 379 -22.48 -23.61 -19.30
N ASN A 380 -23.39 -23.60 -20.28
CA ASN A 380 -23.48 -22.51 -21.24
C ASN A 380 -23.93 -21.21 -20.58
N LEU A 381 -24.94 -21.26 -19.70
CA LEU A 381 -25.37 -20.09 -18.92
C LEU A 381 -24.23 -19.55 -18.04
N MET A 382 -23.46 -20.42 -17.40
CA MET A 382 -22.30 -20.01 -16.60
C MET A 382 -21.22 -19.32 -17.46
N LYS A 383 -20.97 -19.81 -18.68
CA LYS A 383 -20.06 -19.15 -19.63
C LYS A 383 -20.59 -17.78 -20.05
N GLU A 384 -21.86 -17.67 -20.39
CA GLU A 384 -22.49 -16.39 -20.76
C GLU A 384 -22.42 -15.37 -19.61
N LEU A 385 -22.72 -15.78 -18.39
CA LEU A 385 -22.60 -14.93 -17.20
C LEU A 385 -21.15 -14.52 -16.96
N HIS A 386 -20.19 -15.42 -17.16
CA HIS A 386 -18.77 -15.11 -17.05
C HIS A 386 -18.31 -14.10 -18.11
N ASP A 387 -18.75 -14.28 -19.36
CA ASP A 387 -18.46 -13.36 -20.46
C ASP A 387 -19.09 -11.98 -20.22
N HIS A 388 -20.32 -11.94 -19.68
CA HIS A 388 -20.97 -10.70 -19.27
C HIS A 388 -20.20 -10.01 -18.13
N LEU A 389 -19.78 -10.75 -17.11
CA LEU A 389 -18.96 -10.22 -16.02
C LEU A 389 -17.65 -9.61 -16.56
N GLN A 390 -16.93 -10.33 -17.43
CA GLN A 390 -15.69 -9.82 -18.03
C GLN A 390 -15.91 -8.56 -18.86
N LYS A 391 -17.02 -8.47 -19.61
CA LYS A 391 -17.37 -7.27 -20.37
C LYS A 391 -17.64 -6.09 -19.45
N GLU A 392 -18.39 -6.29 -18.37
CA GLU A 392 -18.69 -5.24 -17.39
C GLU A 392 -17.45 -4.80 -16.61
N GLU A 393 -16.55 -5.74 -16.26
CA GLU A 393 -15.26 -5.42 -15.65
C GLU A 393 -14.39 -4.56 -16.56
N LYS A 394 -14.26 -4.93 -17.85
CA LYS A 394 -13.55 -4.13 -18.84
C LYS A 394 -14.17 -2.74 -19.01
N ARG A 395 -15.50 -2.65 -19.00
CA ARG A 395 -16.21 -1.36 -19.08
C ARG A 395 -15.92 -0.50 -17.85
N ARG A 396 -16.00 -1.09 -16.65
CA ARG A 396 -15.65 -0.41 -15.39
C ARG A 396 -14.22 0.13 -15.45
N ASP A 397 -13.26 -0.71 -15.84
CA ASP A 397 -11.85 -0.32 -15.86
C ASP A 397 -11.58 0.78 -16.89
N ALA A 398 -12.24 0.74 -18.04
CA ALA A 398 -12.19 1.83 -19.03
C ALA A 398 -12.75 3.14 -18.47
N THR A 399 -13.95 3.10 -17.86
CA THR A 399 -14.55 4.30 -17.25
C THR A 399 -13.71 4.85 -16.09
N GLN A 400 -13.10 3.99 -15.28
CA GLN A 400 -12.20 4.40 -14.21
C GLN A 400 -10.93 5.06 -14.76
N ALA A 401 -10.37 4.53 -15.87
CA ALA A 401 -9.23 5.14 -16.52
C ALA A 401 -9.57 6.53 -17.12
N GLU A 402 -10.76 6.68 -17.71
CA GLU A 402 -11.26 7.97 -18.18
C GLU A 402 -11.48 8.96 -17.02
N LEU A 403 -12.11 8.52 -15.93
CA LEU A 403 -12.29 9.32 -14.72
C LEU A 403 -10.94 9.79 -14.15
N ASN A 404 -9.96 8.89 -14.06
CA ASN A 404 -8.61 9.23 -13.58
C ASN A 404 -7.92 10.26 -14.49
N LYS A 405 -8.11 10.17 -15.81
CA LYS A 405 -7.60 11.18 -16.76
C LYS A 405 -8.26 12.54 -16.53
N VAL A 406 -9.60 12.57 -16.42
CA VAL A 406 -10.36 13.82 -16.17
C VAL A 406 -9.94 14.43 -14.84
N ASN A 407 -9.83 13.64 -13.77
CA ASN A 407 -9.37 14.10 -12.46
C ASN A 407 -7.96 14.70 -12.52
N ARG A 408 -7.03 14.08 -13.25
CA ARG A 408 -5.68 14.63 -13.44
C ARG A 408 -5.72 15.97 -14.16
N VAL A 409 -6.53 16.11 -15.21
CA VAL A 409 -6.69 17.39 -15.93
C VAL A 409 -7.31 18.44 -15.01
N LEU A 410 -8.33 18.09 -14.23
CA LEU A 410 -8.99 19.00 -13.30
C LEU A 410 -8.06 19.45 -12.16
N LEU A 411 -7.25 18.55 -11.61
CA LEU A 411 -6.22 18.90 -10.62
C LEU A 411 -5.18 19.86 -11.19
N ASN A 412 -4.70 19.60 -12.42
CA ASN A 412 -3.77 20.50 -13.09
C ASN A 412 -4.40 21.88 -13.36
N ALA A 413 -5.67 21.91 -13.77
CA ALA A 413 -6.41 23.15 -13.99
C ALA A 413 -6.60 23.93 -12.69
N LYS A 414 -7.01 23.25 -11.61
CA LYS A 414 -7.11 23.83 -10.25
C LYS A 414 -5.79 24.47 -9.82
N ALA A 415 -4.68 23.72 -9.89
CA ALA A 415 -3.36 24.22 -9.53
C ALA A 415 -2.92 25.40 -10.42
N GLY A 416 -3.25 25.36 -11.71
CA GLY A 416 -3.01 26.47 -12.65
C GLY A 416 -3.78 27.74 -12.29
N ILE A 417 -5.07 27.60 -11.96
CA ILE A 417 -5.94 28.72 -11.55
C ILE A 417 -5.48 29.28 -10.20
N GLU A 418 -5.15 28.44 -9.21
CA GLU A 418 -4.61 28.87 -7.91
C GLU A 418 -3.31 29.66 -8.06
N HIS A 419 -2.41 29.19 -8.92
CA HIS A 419 -1.16 29.90 -9.20
C HIS A 419 -1.39 31.23 -9.92
N LEU A 420 -2.33 31.29 -10.87
CA LEU A 420 -2.74 32.55 -11.50
C LEU A 420 -3.36 33.50 -10.47
N ALA A 421 -4.22 33.00 -9.59
CA ALA A 421 -4.85 33.78 -8.53
C ALA A 421 -3.82 34.38 -7.57
N SER A 422 -2.83 33.60 -7.16
CA SER A 422 -1.72 34.07 -6.33
C SER A 422 -0.96 35.22 -7.00
N LYS A 423 -0.69 35.15 -8.30
CA LYS A 423 0.02 36.23 -9.03
C LYS A 423 -0.77 37.54 -9.11
N VAL A 424 -2.09 37.44 -9.16
CA VAL A 424 -2.99 38.60 -9.35
C VAL A 424 -3.58 39.06 -8.00
N GLN A 425 -3.23 38.42 -6.89
CA GLN A 425 -3.76 38.69 -5.55
C GLN A 425 -3.64 40.16 -5.12
N HIS A 426 -2.55 40.84 -5.52
CA HIS A 426 -2.26 42.21 -5.12
C HIS A 426 -3.10 43.28 -5.83
N ILE A 427 -3.84 42.92 -6.88
CA ILE A 427 -4.76 43.84 -7.56
C ILE A 427 -6.04 43.95 -6.73
N LYS A 428 -6.28 45.14 -6.17
CA LYS A 428 -7.48 45.47 -5.41
C LYS A 428 -8.51 46.09 -6.36
N LEU A 429 -9.67 45.44 -6.47
CA LEU A 429 -10.83 45.95 -7.18
C LEU A 429 -11.88 46.33 -6.13
N GLU A 430 -12.18 47.62 -6.01
CA GLU A 430 -13.16 48.12 -5.02
C GLU A 430 -14.61 47.81 -5.42
N ASP A 431 -14.89 47.61 -6.71
CA ASP A 431 -16.24 47.34 -7.27
C ASP A 431 -16.49 45.86 -7.66
N SER A 432 -15.61 44.92 -7.27
CA SER A 432 -15.76 43.50 -7.63
C SER A 432 -16.74 42.77 -6.72
N ARG A 433 -17.59 41.90 -7.31
CA ARG A 433 -18.52 41.03 -6.58
C ARG A 433 -17.82 40.10 -5.58
N PHE A 434 -16.53 39.85 -5.79
CA PHE A 434 -15.68 38.97 -4.97
C PHE A 434 -14.74 39.74 -4.04
N ALA A 435 -14.91 41.07 -3.88
CA ALA A 435 -14.05 41.90 -3.03
C ALA A 435 -14.18 41.59 -1.53
N SER A 436 -15.27 40.93 -1.11
CA SER A 436 -15.56 40.61 0.30
C SER A 436 -15.81 39.12 0.57
N MET A 437 -15.60 38.25 -0.43
CA MET A 437 -15.89 36.81 -0.32
C MET A 437 -14.61 36.06 0.05
N GLU A 438 -14.52 35.58 1.29
CA GLU A 438 -13.54 34.57 1.67
C GLU A 438 -13.95 33.25 1.02
N LEU A 439 -13.24 32.84 -0.03
CA LEU A 439 -13.53 31.62 -0.75
C LEU A 439 -13.19 30.41 0.13
N ASP A 440 -14.18 29.57 0.41
CA ASP A 440 -13.99 28.31 1.14
C ASP A 440 -13.35 27.27 0.20
N GLU A 441 -12.13 26.84 0.52
CA GLU A 441 -11.37 25.82 -0.23
C GLU A 441 -12.11 24.47 -0.34
N LYS A 442 -13.12 24.23 0.51
CA LYS A 442 -13.92 23.00 0.52
C LYS A 442 -15.22 23.09 -0.27
N ALA A 443 -15.60 24.27 -0.75
CA ALA A 443 -16.80 24.43 -1.57
C ALA A 443 -16.64 23.72 -2.93
N SER A 444 -17.70 23.08 -3.41
CA SER A 444 -17.70 22.40 -4.71
C SER A 444 -17.43 23.37 -5.87
N GLU A 445 -17.74 24.65 -5.69
CA GLU A 445 -17.63 25.70 -6.71
C GLU A 445 -16.35 26.54 -6.56
N TYR A 446 -15.49 26.25 -5.56
CA TYR A 446 -14.28 27.01 -5.24
C TYR A 446 -13.41 27.35 -6.45
N VAL A 447 -13.14 26.36 -7.33
CA VAL A 447 -12.29 26.56 -8.50
C VAL A 447 -12.94 27.49 -9.54
N LEU A 448 -14.27 27.42 -9.69
CA LEU A 448 -15.02 28.27 -10.61
C LEU A 448 -15.09 29.71 -10.09
N ASP A 449 -15.34 29.88 -8.80
CA ASP A 449 -15.36 31.20 -8.16
C ASP A 449 -13.97 31.86 -8.16
N LEU A 450 -12.92 31.08 -7.88
CA LEU A 450 -11.54 31.53 -7.99
C LEU A 450 -11.20 31.93 -9.43
N MET A 451 -11.64 31.14 -10.42
CA MET A 451 -11.46 31.45 -11.83
C MET A 451 -12.14 32.78 -12.20
N ASN A 452 -13.41 32.98 -11.82
CA ASN A 452 -14.16 34.21 -12.08
C ASN A 452 -13.49 35.42 -11.42
N GLN A 453 -13.02 35.29 -10.17
CA GLN A 453 -12.29 36.35 -9.48
C GLN A 453 -10.96 36.68 -10.19
N THR A 454 -10.23 35.67 -10.67
CA THR A 454 -9.00 35.91 -11.44
C THR A 454 -9.29 36.55 -12.79
N GLU A 455 -10.37 36.17 -13.45
CA GLU A 455 -10.78 36.72 -14.73
C GLU A 455 -11.10 38.22 -14.61
N GLU A 456 -11.91 38.63 -13.62
CA GLU A 456 -12.22 40.06 -13.39
C GLU A 456 -10.96 40.89 -13.20
N LYS A 457 -10.00 40.40 -12.40
CA LYS A 457 -8.73 41.10 -12.17
C LYS A 457 -7.82 41.13 -13.41
N LEU A 458 -7.81 40.06 -14.20
CA LEU A 458 -7.06 40.01 -15.45
C LEU A 458 -7.68 40.93 -16.51
N LEU A 459 -9.00 41.00 -16.61
CA LEU A 459 -9.70 41.92 -17.51
C LEU A 459 -9.40 43.38 -17.14
N TYR A 460 -9.45 43.72 -15.86
CA TYR A 460 -9.03 45.04 -15.37
C TYR A 460 -7.57 45.35 -15.77
N LEU A 461 -6.65 44.39 -15.60
CA LEU A 461 -5.25 44.56 -15.99
C LEU A 461 -5.10 44.75 -17.50
N VAL A 462 -5.87 44.02 -18.31
CA VAL A 462 -5.89 44.17 -19.78
C VAL A 462 -6.39 45.55 -20.18
N GLU A 463 -7.45 46.07 -19.57
CA GLU A 463 -7.95 47.42 -19.81
C GLU A 463 -6.94 48.48 -19.37
N PHE A 464 -6.36 48.35 -18.17
CA PHE A 464 -5.33 49.26 -17.67
C PHE A 464 -4.08 49.32 -18.56
N LEU A 465 -3.74 48.21 -19.22
CA LEU A 465 -2.60 48.11 -20.13
C LEU A 465 -2.95 48.45 -21.59
N LYS A 466 -4.23 48.65 -21.93
CA LYS A 466 -4.69 48.92 -23.30
C LYS A 466 -4.19 50.26 -23.82
N ASP A 467 -4.15 51.27 -22.95
CA ASP A 467 -3.76 52.64 -23.30
C ASP A 467 -2.27 52.94 -23.06
N ARG A 468 -1.47 51.92 -22.69
CA ARG A 468 -0.03 52.07 -22.41
C ARG A 468 0.82 51.38 -23.48
N ASP A 469 1.92 52.01 -23.87
CA ASP A 469 2.90 51.38 -24.76
C ASP A 469 3.65 50.25 -24.01
N LYS A 470 3.39 49.03 -24.46
CA LYS A 470 3.95 47.80 -23.88
C LYS A 470 5.47 47.74 -24.05
N ALA A 471 6.00 48.29 -25.14
CA ALA A 471 7.44 48.29 -25.40
C ALA A 471 8.17 49.25 -24.45
N GLU A 472 7.59 50.42 -24.18
CA GLU A 472 8.13 51.38 -23.22
C GLU A 472 8.05 50.86 -21.78
N LEU A 473 6.95 50.18 -21.42
CA LEU A 473 6.78 49.62 -20.08
C LEU A 473 7.78 48.48 -19.79
N LEU A 474 8.00 47.59 -20.75
CA LEU A 474 9.02 46.54 -20.64
C LEU A 474 10.43 47.13 -20.54
N ARG A 475 10.72 48.18 -21.30
CA ARG A 475 12.01 48.89 -21.23
C ARG A 475 12.23 49.55 -19.87
N ARG A 476 11.20 50.15 -19.26
CA ARG A 476 11.24 50.69 -17.89
C ARG A 476 11.37 49.61 -16.82
N ILE A 477 10.88 48.39 -17.07
CA ILE A 477 11.08 47.25 -16.17
C ILE A 477 12.55 46.76 -16.23
N GLU A 478 13.18 46.83 -17.40
CA GLU A 478 14.61 46.51 -17.59
C GLU A 478 15.56 47.59 -17.04
N GLU A 479 15.06 48.81 -16.76
CA GLU A 479 15.86 49.88 -16.14
C GLU A 479 16.26 49.52 -14.70
N VAL A 480 17.54 49.68 -14.39
CA VAL A 480 18.15 49.35 -13.08
C VAL A 480 17.44 50.07 -11.93
N GLU A 481 16.95 51.30 -12.15
CA GLU A 481 16.22 52.07 -11.15
C GLU A 481 14.89 51.43 -10.72
N PHE A 482 14.21 50.74 -11.63
CA PHE A 482 12.98 50.00 -11.32
C PHE A 482 13.29 48.81 -10.41
N HIS A 483 14.35 48.06 -10.71
CA HIS A 483 14.83 46.96 -9.87
C HIS A 483 15.29 47.44 -8.49
N SER A 484 16.02 48.56 -8.39
CA SER A 484 16.43 49.12 -7.09
C SER A 484 15.25 49.65 -6.27
N LYS A 485 14.23 50.24 -6.90
CA LYS A 485 12.99 50.66 -6.22
C LYS A 485 12.15 49.46 -5.77
N LEU A 486 12.15 48.38 -6.54
CA LEU A 486 11.48 47.13 -6.19
C LEU A 486 12.19 46.42 -5.04
N GLU A 487 13.52 46.33 -5.06
CA GLU A 487 14.34 45.75 -3.99
C GLU A 487 14.10 46.44 -2.63
N ARG A 488 13.93 47.77 -2.62
CA ARG A 488 13.60 48.54 -1.41
C ARG A 488 12.21 48.28 -0.85
N ARG A 489 11.29 47.68 -1.62
CA ARG A 489 9.91 47.38 -1.21
C ARG A 489 9.65 45.89 -0.95
N LEU A 490 10.67 45.04 -0.99
CA LEU A 490 10.51 43.61 -0.70
C LEU A 490 10.47 43.33 0.81
N PRO A 491 9.62 42.39 1.27
CA PRO A 491 9.62 41.95 2.67
C PRO A 491 10.95 41.32 3.10
N ALA A 492 11.33 41.51 4.36
CA ALA A 492 12.64 41.09 4.89
C ALA A 492 12.94 39.58 4.84
N PHE A 493 11.92 38.74 4.62
CA PHE A 493 12.04 37.28 4.51
C PHE A 493 12.26 36.77 3.08
N ASN A 494 12.39 37.67 2.09
CA ASN A 494 12.53 37.26 0.69
C ASN A 494 14.01 36.95 0.35
N THR A 495 14.39 35.67 0.41
CA THR A 495 15.74 35.17 0.06
C THR A 495 15.87 34.92 -1.44
N ARG A 496 15.86 35.98 -2.24
CA ARG A 496 16.11 35.85 -3.68
C ARG A 496 17.60 35.63 -3.94
N VAL A 497 17.96 34.50 -4.54
CA VAL A 497 19.33 34.21 -4.98
C VAL A 497 19.74 35.25 -6.04
N LYS A 498 20.76 36.05 -5.75
CA LYS A 498 21.34 36.98 -6.71
C LYS A 498 22.01 36.16 -7.81
N LEU A 499 21.34 36.01 -8.95
CA LEU A 499 21.99 35.53 -10.16
C LEU A 499 22.95 36.64 -10.63
N PRO A 500 24.23 36.32 -10.93
CA PRO A 500 25.15 37.29 -11.49
C PRO A 500 24.52 37.90 -12.75
N ILE A 501 24.21 39.19 -12.68
CA ILE A 501 23.92 39.97 -13.88
C ILE A 501 25.18 39.84 -14.72
N ALA A 502 25.05 39.32 -15.95
CA ALA A 502 26.14 39.30 -16.90
C ALA A 502 26.55 40.75 -17.18
N GLN A 503 27.44 41.29 -16.34
CA GLN A 503 28.16 42.50 -16.63
C GLN A 503 28.92 42.23 -17.92
N LYS A 504 28.66 43.06 -18.93
CA LYS A 504 29.50 43.10 -20.13
C LYS A 504 30.94 43.21 -19.63
N GLN A 505 31.81 42.34 -20.13
CA GLN A 505 33.24 42.36 -19.85
C GLN A 505 33.76 43.79 -20.07
N ASP A 506 34.09 44.47 -18.98
CA ASP A 506 34.97 45.63 -19.04
C ASP A 506 36.36 45.09 -19.38
N MET A 507 36.82 45.45 -20.57
CA MET A 507 38.06 45.02 -21.22
C MET A 507 39.30 45.70 -20.61
N TYR A 508 39.33 45.88 -19.30
CA TYR A 508 40.46 46.48 -18.60
C TYR A 508 40.39 46.04 -17.15
N TYR A 509 41.09 44.98 -16.77
CA TYR A 509 41.88 44.90 -15.54
C TYR A 509 42.71 43.61 -15.55
N ASP A 510 43.97 43.79 -15.17
CA ASP A 510 45.12 42.92 -15.33
C ASP A 510 44.97 41.48 -14.85
N GLU A 511 45.72 40.63 -15.54
CA GLU A 511 46.18 39.33 -15.08
C GLU A 511 46.98 39.48 -13.76
N GLU A 512 46.37 39.15 -12.63
CA GLU A 512 47.13 38.66 -11.48
C GLU A 512 46.60 37.30 -11.05
N ASP A 513 47.49 36.33 -11.27
CA ASP A 513 47.55 34.98 -10.74
C ASP A 513 46.99 34.87 -9.31
N SER A 514 45.87 34.17 -9.17
CA SER A 514 45.31 33.78 -7.88
C SER A 514 44.81 32.35 -7.96
N GLY A 515 45.67 31.45 -7.50
CA GLY A 515 45.29 30.38 -6.57
C GLY A 515 44.46 29.24 -7.15
N GLU A 516 45.18 28.20 -7.56
CA GLU A 516 44.70 26.82 -7.55
C GLU A 516 44.06 26.46 -6.19
N GLU A 517 42.74 26.58 -6.05
CA GLU A 517 42.00 25.99 -4.92
C GLU A 517 40.49 25.88 -5.21
N ASP A 518 40.12 25.25 -6.34
CA ASP A 518 38.73 24.79 -6.59
C ASP A 518 38.73 23.48 -7.39
N ALA A 519 39.59 22.55 -6.96
CA ALA A 519 39.85 21.27 -7.63
C ALA A 519 38.97 20.11 -7.14
N ASP A 520 37.81 20.34 -6.52
CA ASP A 520 37.03 19.23 -5.92
C ASP A 520 35.53 19.15 -6.26
N VAL A 521 35.03 19.97 -7.18
CA VAL A 521 33.66 19.79 -7.71
C VAL A 521 33.66 19.65 -9.22
N VAL A 522 33.74 18.41 -9.69
CA VAL A 522 33.56 18.08 -11.10
C VAL A 522 32.14 18.45 -11.51
N THR A 523 32.00 19.61 -12.17
CA THR A 523 30.72 20.05 -12.72
C THR A 523 30.17 19.00 -13.69
N ARG A 524 28.84 18.84 -13.70
CA ARG A 524 28.12 17.91 -14.59
C ARG A 524 28.54 18.01 -16.06
N ALA A 525 28.95 19.20 -16.51
CA ALA A 525 29.48 19.44 -17.86
C ALA A 525 30.88 18.83 -18.07
N ALA A 526 31.78 18.91 -17.09
CA ALA A 526 33.09 18.28 -17.11
C ALA A 526 32.97 16.74 -17.12
N LEU A 527 32.07 16.19 -16.28
CA LEU A 527 31.78 14.75 -16.23
C LEU A 527 31.17 14.24 -17.54
N LYS A 528 30.32 15.05 -18.20
CA LYS A 528 29.82 14.75 -19.56
C LYS A 528 30.92 14.78 -20.61
N ARG A 529 31.82 15.77 -20.58
CA ARG A 529 32.95 15.83 -21.52
C ARG A 529 33.90 14.66 -21.35
N GLN A 530 34.20 14.27 -20.11
CA GLN A 530 35.08 13.15 -19.81
C GLN A 530 34.45 11.82 -20.25
N SER A 531 33.16 11.61 -20.02
CA SER A 531 32.46 10.40 -20.50
C SER A 531 32.37 10.36 -22.03
N GLN A 532 32.14 11.50 -22.69
CA GLN A 532 32.15 11.61 -24.14
C GLN A 532 33.53 11.31 -24.73
N GLN A 533 34.61 11.81 -24.12
CA GLN A 533 35.98 11.51 -24.53
C GLN A 533 36.34 10.03 -24.36
N ILE A 534 35.87 9.36 -23.30
CA ILE A 534 36.08 7.92 -23.10
C ILE A 534 35.32 7.12 -24.18
N ILE A 535 34.10 7.53 -24.52
CA ILE A 535 33.32 6.91 -25.59
C ILE A 535 34.02 7.11 -26.93
N GLU A 536 34.44 8.33 -27.25
CA GLU A 536 35.14 8.67 -28.50
C GLU A 536 36.50 7.98 -28.63
N ALA A 537 37.24 7.81 -27.52
CA ALA A 537 38.48 7.05 -27.48
C ALA A 537 38.25 5.54 -27.73
N LYS A 538 37.12 4.98 -27.27
CA LYS A 538 36.75 3.58 -27.48
C LYS A 538 36.03 3.32 -28.80
N THR A 539 35.36 4.31 -29.40
CA THR A 539 34.66 4.17 -30.69
C THR A 539 35.53 4.48 -31.90
N LYS A 540 36.75 5.01 -31.73
CA LYS A 540 37.78 5.03 -32.79
C LYS A 540 38.28 3.60 -33.08
N ARG A 541 37.42 2.79 -33.72
CA ARG A 541 37.86 1.64 -34.52
C ARG A 541 38.87 2.17 -35.54
N ARG A 542 40.11 1.70 -35.46
CA ARG A 542 41.15 1.87 -36.49
C ARG A 542 40.57 1.60 -37.87
N THR A 543 40.27 2.64 -38.63
CA THR A 543 39.99 2.54 -40.06
C THR A 543 41.31 2.12 -40.72
N ARG A 544 41.41 0.84 -41.11
CA ARG A 544 42.52 0.33 -41.91
C ARG A 544 42.61 1.14 -43.21
N TYR A 545 43.78 1.72 -43.46
CA TYR A 545 44.15 2.26 -44.76
C TYR A 545 43.95 1.17 -45.84
N ARG A 546 42.97 1.35 -46.73
CA ARG A 546 42.87 0.57 -47.97
C ARG A 546 43.82 1.20 -48.99
N LYS A 547 44.82 0.43 -49.43
CA LYS A 547 45.65 0.77 -50.60
C LYS A 547 44.74 1.05 -51.80
N LYS A 548 44.95 2.20 -52.45
CA LYS A 548 44.45 2.47 -53.79
C LYS A 548 45.28 1.63 -54.78
N ASP A 549 44.67 0.62 -55.38
CA ASP A 549 45.05 0.21 -56.72
C ASP A 549 44.22 1.04 -57.70
N GLY A 550 44.90 1.84 -58.51
CA GLY A 550 44.35 2.53 -59.66
C GLY A 550 45.24 2.22 -60.86
N LYS A 551 44.72 1.37 -61.75
CA LYS A 551 45.12 1.27 -63.16
C LYS A 551 44.26 2.24 -63.96
N LEU A 552 44.86 2.70 -65.05
CA LEU A 552 44.43 3.65 -66.10
C LEU A 552 44.62 5.12 -65.76
#